data_AF-A0A857J260-F1
#
_entry.id   AF-A0A857J260-F1
#
_cell.length_a   1.000
_cell.length_b   1.000
_cell.length_c   1.000
_cell.angle_alpha   90.00
_cell.angle_beta   90.00
_cell.angle_gamma   90.00
#
_symmetry.space_group_name_H-M   'P 1'
#
loop_
_entity.id
_entity.type
_entity.pdbx_description
1 polymer ?
#
loop_
_entity_poly.entity_id
_entity_poly.type
_entity_poly.pdbx_seq_one_letter_code
_entity_poly.pdbx_strand_id
1 'polypeptide(L)' 'MSGPLPDKAAQERYVDATAALIGLPLAADHRPGVLGFFALAASMAAAIEAVPLTPHDDSPMRFEPVSPREAA' A
#
# COMPACT_ATOMS: atom_id res chain seq x y z
N MET A 1 9.93 -9.71 -11.60
CA MET A 1 8.87 -10.53 -12.22
C MET A 1 7.56 -9.82 -11.95
N SER A 2 6.99 -9.12 -12.94
CA SER A 2 5.64 -8.58 -12.80
C SER A 2 4.69 -9.77 -12.82
N GLY A 3 4.28 -10.23 -11.64
CA GLY A 3 3.21 -11.22 -11.54
C GLY A 3 1.91 -10.59 -12.06
N PRO A 4 0.96 -11.39 -12.58
CA PRO A 4 -0.35 -10.86 -12.89
C PRO A 4 -0.94 -10.22 -11.63
N LEU A 5 -1.69 -9.12 -11.81
CA LEU A 5 -2.48 -8.54 -10.73
C LEU A 5 -3.27 -9.65 -10.04
N PRO A 6 -3.36 -9.65 -8.69
CA PRO A 6 -4.14 -10.64 -7.97
C PRO A 6 -5.55 -10.68 -8.55
N ASP A 7 -6.06 -11.90 -8.75
CA ASP A 7 -7.42 -12.07 -9.26
C ASP A 7 -8.44 -11.39 -8.33
N LYS A 8 -9.61 -11.07 -8.86
CA LYS A 8 -10.66 -10.34 -8.12
C LYS A 8 -10.98 -11.00 -6.77
N ALA A 9 -10.96 -12.33 -6.70
CA ALA A 9 -11.26 -13.06 -5.47
C ALA A 9 -10.14 -12.90 -4.43
N ALA A 10 -8.88 -12.85 -4.85
CA ALA A 10 -7.75 -12.55 -3.98
C ALA A 10 -7.82 -11.11 -3.44
N GLN A 11 -8.20 -10.15 -4.29
CA GLN A 11 -8.40 -8.75 -3.86
C GLN A 11 -9.52 -8.63 -2.82
N GLU A 12 -10.66 -9.29 -3.04
CA GLU A 12 -11.78 -9.30 -2.10
C GLU A 12 -11.37 -9.86 -0.73
N ARG A 13 -10.70 -11.02 -0.70
CA ARG A 13 -10.21 -11.61 0.55
C ARG A 13 -9.21 -10.69 1.27
N TYR A 14 -8.31 -10.06 0.51
CA TYR A 14 -7.33 -9.13 1.07
C TYR A 14 -8.01 -7.92 1.71
N VAL A 15 -8.97 -7.30 1.00
CA VAL A 15 -9.71 -6.13 1.52
C VAL A 15 -10.47 -6.50 2.78
N ASP A 16 -11.20 -7.61 2.79
CA ASP A 16 -11.99 -8.03 3.96
C ASP A 16 -11.08 -8.36 5.16
N ALA A 17 -9.97 -9.08 4.93
CA ALA A 17 -9.01 -9.42 5.98
C ALA A 17 -8.29 -8.19 6.54
N THR A 18 -7.90 -7.25 5.67
CA THR A 18 -7.20 -6.03 6.08
C THR A 18 -8.12 -5.10 6.85
N ALA A 19 -9.36 -4.93 6.39
CA ALA A 19 -10.40 -4.17 7.09
C ALA A 19 -10.60 -4.68 8.53
N ALA A 20 -10.68 -6.01 8.71
CA ALA A 20 -10.76 -6.62 10.03
C ALA A 20 -9.49 -6.39 10.87
N LEU A 21 -8.30 -6.55 10.26
CA LEU A 21 -7.02 -6.37 10.93
C LEU A 21 -6.83 -4.96 11.50
N ILE A 22 -7.21 -3.93 10.74
CA ILE A 22 -7.06 -2.53 11.15
C ILE A 22 -8.26 -2.00 11.95
N GLY A 23 -9.25 -2.86 12.24
CA GLY A 23 -10.45 -2.47 12.99
C GLY A 23 -11.36 -1.49 12.24
N LEU A 24 -11.38 -1.55 10.90
CA LEU A 24 -12.23 -0.70 10.05
C LEU A 24 -13.36 -1.52 9.41
N PRO A 25 -14.51 -1.68 10.08
CA PRO A 25 -15.61 -2.48 9.54
C PRO A 25 -16.18 -1.85 8.26
N LEU A 26 -16.32 -2.66 7.20
CA LEU A 26 -16.93 -2.24 5.95
C LEU A 26 -18.43 -2.50 5.99
N ALA A 27 -19.23 -1.43 6.00
CA ALA A 27 -20.66 -1.56 5.76
C ALA A 27 -20.91 -2.18 4.38
N ALA A 28 -21.96 -3.00 4.26
CA ALA A 28 -22.28 -3.70 3.02
C ALA A 28 -22.40 -2.74 1.83
N ASP A 29 -23.00 -1.57 2.03
CA ASP A 29 -23.18 -0.55 1.00
C ASP A 29 -21.85 0.10 0.55
N HIS A 30 -20.82 0.09 1.39
CA HIS A 30 -19.52 0.68 1.07
C HIS A 30 -18.60 -0.32 0.36
N ARG A 31 -18.79 -1.62 0.58
CA ARG A 31 -17.90 -2.68 0.07
C ARG A 31 -17.71 -2.63 -1.45
N PRO A 32 -18.73 -2.44 -2.29
CA PRO A 32 -18.55 -2.32 -3.74
C PRO A 32 -17.62 -1.16 -4.13
N GLY A 33 -17.76 -0.01 -3.47
CA GLY A 33 -16.91 1.16 -3.70
C GLY A 33 -15.46 0.90 -3.29
N VAL A 34 -15.24 0.32 -2.11
CA VAL A 34 -13.90 -0.04 -1.62
C VAL A 34 -13.20 -0.99 -2.60
N LEU A 35 -13.88 -2.02 -3.08
CA LEU A 35 -13.31 -2.96 -4.05
C LEU A 35 -12.95 -2.28 -5.38
N GLY A 36 -13.81 -1.37 -5.87
CA GLY A 36 -13.55 -0.62 -7.09
C GLY A 36 -12.30 0.27 -6.98
N PHE A 37 -12.20 1.06 -5.89
CA PHE A 37 -11.04 1.91 -5.67
C PHE A 37 -9.77 1.11 -5.33
N PHE A 38 -9.90 -0.02 -4.65
CA PHE A 38 -8.77 -0.92 -4.39
C PHE A 38 -8.22 -1.51 -5.69
N ALA A 39 -9.09 -1.95 -6.61
CA ALA A 39 -8.66 -2.44 -7.92
C ALA A 39 -7.97 -1.34 -8.75
N LEU A 40 -8.46 -0.10 -8.68
CA LEU A 40 -7.79 1.06 -9.30
C LEU A 40 -6.40 1.29 -8.70
N ALA A 41 -6.27 1.29 -7.38
CA ALA A 41 -4.98 1.45 -6.71
C ALA A 41 -4.01 0.30 -7.05
N ALA A 42 -4.49 -0.95 -7.14
CA ALA A 42 -3.69 -2.08 -7.56
C ALA A 42 -3.14 -1.90 -8.99
N SER A 43 -3.94 -1.33 -9.91
CA SER A 43 -3.46 -1.02 -11.27
C SER A 43 -2.33 0.02 -11.28
N MET A 44 -2.39 1.01 -10.38
CA MET A 44 -1.33 2.01 -10.21
C MET A 44 -0.09 1.40 -9.56
N ALA A 45 -0.26 0.52 -8.57
CA ALA A 45 0.84 -0.19 -7.93
C ALA A 45 1.62 -1.04 -8.95
N ALA A 46 0.94 -1.74 -9.86
CA ALA A 46 1.60 -2.49 -10.93
C ALA A 46 2.47 -1.60 -11.83
N ALA A 47 2.07 -0.35 -12.08
CA ALA A 47 2.90 0.59 -12.83
C ALA A 47 4.16 1.01 -12.05
N ILE A 48 4.06 1.16 -10.72
CA ILE A 48 5.19 1.49 -9.83
C ILE A 48 6.14 0.31 -9.70
N GLU A 49 5.62 -0.91 -9.51
CA GLU A 49 6.42 -2.15 -9.39
C GLU A 49 7.20 -2.50 -10.65
N ALA A 50 6.79 -1.97 -11.81
CA ALA A 50 7.51 -2.11 -13.06
C ALA A 50 8.78 -1.23 -13.14
N VAL A 51 8.96 -0.27 -12.23
CA VAL A 51 10.16 0.57 -12.16
C VAL A 51 11.32 -0.28 -11.61
N PRO A 52 12.44 -0.39 -12.35
CA PRO A 52 13.59 -1.13 -11.87
C PRO A 52 14.23 -0.40 -10.68
N LEU A 53 14.42 -1.12 -9.58
CA LEU A 53 15.15 -0.66 -8.41
C LEU A 53 16.32 -1.62 -8.11
N THR A 54 17.40 -1.05 -7.65
CA THR A 54 18.58 -1.72 -7.12
C THR A 54 18.57 -1.66 -5.60
N PRO A 55 19.36 -2.51 -4.91
CA PRO A 55 19.50 -2.42 -3.46
C PRO A 55 20.08 -1.09 -2.93
N HIS A 56 20.59 -0.23 -3.82
CA HIS A 56 21.18 1.08 -3.46
C HIS A 56 20.20 2.24 -3.71
N ASP A 57 18.99 1.96 -4.21
CA ASP A 57 17.94 2.97 -4.34
C ASP A 57 17.25 3.15 -2.99
N ASP A 58 17.66 4.20 -2.28
CA ASP A 58 17.16 4.53 -0.95
C ASP A 58 15.85 5.33 -0.99
N SER A 59 15.12 5.27 0.12
CA SER A 59 13.97 6.15 0.35
C SER A 59 14.38 7.62 0.25
N PRO A 60 13.63 8.48 -0.47
CA PRO A 60 13.89 9.92 -0.48
C PRO A 60 13.69 10.54 0.92
N MET A 61 12.86 9.90 1.75
CA MET A 61 12.65 10.26 3.15
C MET A 61 13.61 9.44 4.01
N ARG A 62 14.77 10.03 4.31
CA ARG A 62 15.82 9.46 5.16
C ARG A 62 15.82 10.14 6.53
N PHE A 63 15.98 9.36 7.58
CA PHE A 63 16.17 9.90 8.93
C PHE A 63 17.52 10.61 9.00
N GLU A 64 17.50 11.85 9.48
CA GLU A 64 18.69 12.62 9.80
C GLU A 64 18.68 12.93 11.30
N PRO A 65 19.61 12.36 12.09
CA PRO A 65 19.70 12.68 13.50
C PRO A 65 19.99 14.17 13.67
N VAL A 66 19.17 14.86 14.46
CA VAL A 66 19.50 16.20 14.94
C VAL A 66 20.42 16.08 16.16
N SER A 67 21.51 16.84 16.18
CA SER A 67 22.33 16.93 17.38
C SER A 67 21.55 17.62 18.50
N PRO A 68 21.70 17.22 19.77
CA PRO A 68 21.19 17.99 20.90
C PRO A 68 21.71 19.43 20.79
N ARG A 69 20.81 20.41 20.89
CA ARG A 69 21.22 21.81 21.08
C ARG A 69 21.92 21.88 22.44
N GLU A 70 23.16 22.34 22.49
CA GLU A 70 23.80 22.68 23.76
C GLU A 70 22.92 23.72 24.46
N ALA A 71 22.41 23.39 25.64
CA ALA A 71 21.74 24.35 26.50
C ALA A 71 22.81 25.32 27.02
N ALA A 72 22.75 26.57 26.57
CA ALA A 72 23.51 27.68 27.14
C ALA A 72 22.95 28.09 28.50
#